data_AF-A0A847I4Z8-F1
#
_entry.id   AF-A0A847I4Z8-F1
#
_cell.length_a   1.000
_cell.length_b   1.000
_cell.length_c   1.000
_cell.angle_alpha   90.00
_cell.angle_beta   90.00
_cell.angle_gamma   90.00
#
_symmetry.space_group_name_H-M   'P 1'
#
loop_
_entity.id
_entity.type
_entity.pdbx_description
1 polymer ?
#
loop_
_entity_poly.entity_id
_entity_poly.type
_entity_poly.pdbx_seq_one_letter_code
_entity_poly.pdbx_strand_id
1 'polypeptide(L)'
;MPPPVILDPLSLDFSRPFATREQIAEINPQRHEFALLDAVVTFDREAGTFSGYHDVRAAEWWARGHIPGRPLFPGVLMIEVAAQLASFLGHLVNGRDFFMGLTGVDDVKYRGTVEPPCRFVVVGRALDARKR
;
A
#
# COMPACT_ATOMS: atom_id res chain seq x y z
N MET A 1 1.71 1.40 24.84
CA MET A 1 2.97 1.87 24.20
C MET A 1 2.71 2.09 22.72
N PRO A 2 3.34 3.08 22.06
CA PRO A 2 3.28 3.18 20.61
C PRO A 2 3.82 1.88 20.00
N PRO A 3 3.22 1.38 18.89
CA PRO A 3 3.76 0.20 18.21
C PRO A 3 5.21 0.47 17.77
N PRO A 4 6.07 -0.56 17.77
CA PRO A 4 7.45 -0.42 17.32
C PRO A 4 7.49 0.08 15.87
N VAL A 5 8.46 0.93 15.56
CA VAL A 5 8.67 1.42 14.20
C VAL A 5 9.02 0.23 13.30
N ILE A 6 8.29 0.10 12.19
CA ILE A 6 8.52 -0.96 11.20
C ILE A 6 9.72 -0.59 10.32
N LEU A 7 9.64 0.59 9.71
CA LEU A 7 10.66 1.25 8.90
C LEU A 7 10.49 2.77 9.10
N ASP A 8 11.58 3.52 8.99
CA ASP A 8 11.53 4.99 8.91
C ASP A 8 11.20 5.42 7.47
N PRO A 9 10.04 6.05 7.19
CA PRO A 9 9.71 6.50 5.85
C PRO A 9 10.70 7.51 5.28
N LEU A 10 11.42 8.26 6.12
CA LEU A 10 12.40 9.26 5.70
C LEU A 10 13.70 8.64 5.21
N SER A 11 13.98 7.37 5.55
CA SER A 11 15.17 6.66 5.09
C SER A 11 14.98 5.94 3.75
N LEU A 12 13.79 6.02 3.15
CA LEU A 12 13.47 5.30 1.91
C LEU A 12 13.97 6.06 0.67
N ASP A 13 14.61 5.35 -0.27
CA ASP A 13 14.99 5.89 -1.57
C ASP A 13 13.89 5.62 -2.60
N PHE A 14 13.13 6.65 -2.94
CA PHE A 14 12.05 6.55 -3.92
C PHE A 14 12.52 6.65 -5.38
N SER A 15 13.79 6.95 -5.64
CA SER A 15 14.32 7.11 -7.00
C SER A 15 14.55 5.77 -7.71
N ARG A 16 14.67 4.69 -6.94
CA ARG A 16 14.97 3.34 -7.43
C ARG A 16 14.02 2.33 -6.78
N PRO A 17 12.72 2.34 -7.16
CA PRO A 17 11.76 1.42 -6.57
C PRO A 17 12.13 -0.04 -6.88
N PHE A 18 11.86 -0.92 -5.91
CA PHE A 18 11.95 -2.37 -6.10
C PHE A 18 11.04 -2.88 -7.22
N ALA A 19 9.82 -2.33 -7.32
CA ALA A 19 8.90 -2.63 -8.42
C ALA A 19 8.09 -1.40 -8.83
N THR A 20 7.94 -1.20 -10.15
CA THR A 20 7.12 -0.14 -10.73
C THR A 20 5.64 -0.54 -10.83
N ARG A 21 4.78 0.43 -11.14
CA ARG A 21 3.34 0.20 -11.35
C ARG A 21 3.06 -0.86 -12.41
N GLU A 22 3.84 -0.89 -13.48
CA GLU A 22 3.71 -1.86 -14.58
C GLU A 22 4.02 -3.27 -14.08
N GLN A 23 5.12 -3.43 -13.34
CA GLN A 23 5.52 -4.71 -12.75
C GLN A 23 4.53 -5.17 -11.67
N ILE A 24 3.96 -4.23 -10.91
CA ILE A 24 2.86 -4.53 -9.98
C ILE A 24 1.66 -5.07 -10.74
N ALA A 25 1.28 -4.49 -11.88
CA ALA A 25 0.14 -4.92 -12.68
C ALA A 25 0.32 -6.33 -13.30
N GLU A 26 1.56 -6.81 -13.46
CA GLU A 26 1.84 -8.21 -13.87
C GLU A 26 1.50 -9.23 -12.79
N ILE A 27 1.40 -8.81 -11.52
CA ILE A 27 1.15 -9.69 -10.37
C ILE A 27 -0.23 -9.43 -9.78
N ASN A 28 -0.51 -8.18 -9.44
CA ASN A 28 -1.76 -7.77 -8.84
C ASN A 28 -2.84 -7.60 -9.93
N PRO A 29 -4.06 -8.12 -9.72
CA PRO A 29 -5.12 -8.08 -10.73
C PRO A 29 -5.85 -6.73 -10.83
N GLN A 30 -5.72 -5.83 -9.85
CA GLN A 30 -6.43 -4.55 -9.81
C GLN A 30 -6.06 -3.65 -11.01
N ARG A 31 -7.03 -2.90 -11.54
CA ARG A 31 -6.87 -2.02 -12.70
C ARG A 31 -7.58 -0.67 -12.49
N HIS A 32 -7.24 0.28 -13.35
CA HIS A 32 -7.88 1.61 -13.42
C HIS A 32 -7.96 2.30 -12.04
N GLU A 33 -9.16 2.70 -11.63
CA GLU A 33 -9.44 3.44 -10.40
C GLU A 33 -9.09 2.68 -9.12
N PHE A 34 -8.93 1.36 -9.21
CA PHE A 34 -8.55 0.50 -8.08
C PHE A 34 -7.10 0.01 -8.15
N ALA A 35 -6.32 0.35 -9.16
CA ALA A 35 -4.87 0.10 -9.17
C ALA A 35 -4.16 1.23 -8.41
N LEU A 36 -4.21 1.18 -7.08
CA LEU A 36 -3.79 2.28 -6.21
C LEU A 36 -2.31 2.26 -5.87
N LEU A 37 -1.64 1.10 -5.86
CA LEU A 37 -0.21 1.04 -5.56
C LEU A 37 0.62 1.55 -6.76
N ASP A 38 1.33 2.67 -6.59
CA ASP A 38 2.16 3.27 -7.65
C ASP A 38 3.57 2.64 -7.70
N ALA A 39 4.13 2.23 -6.56
CA ALA A 39 5.40 1.50 -6.52
C ALA A 39 5.60 0.70 -5.22
N VAL A 40 6.42 -0.35 -5.31
CA VAL A 40 7.08 -0.99 -4.17
C VAL A 40 8.48 -0.41 -4.05
N VAL A 41 8.83 0.13 -2.89
CA VAL A 41 10.09 0.84 -2.67
C VAL A 41 11.15 -0.12 -2.15
N THR A 42 10.84 -0.85 -1.08
CA THR A 42 11.76 -1.84 -0.50
C THR A 42 11.06 -3.17 -0.23
N PHE A 43 11.83 -4.24 -0.32
CA PHE A 43 11.44 -5.56 0.16
C PHE A 43 12.65 -6.27 0.74
N ASP A 44 12.64 -6.49 2.06
CA ASP A 44 13.57 -7.35 2.76
C ASP A 44 12.84 -8.65 3.10
N ARG A 45 13.23 -9.73 2.41
CA ARG A 45 12.61 -11.04 2.58
C ARG A 45 12.95 -11.69 3.92
N GLU A 46 14.15 -11.45 4.45
CA GLU A 46 14.61 -12.08 5.69
C GLU A 46 13.97 -11.39 6.90
N ALA A 47 13.96 -10.06 6.92
CA ALA A 47 13.29 -9.28 7.96
C ALA A 47 11.76 -9.26 7.80
N GLY A 48 11.24 -9.68 6.65
CA GLY A 48 9.82 -9.63 6.31
C GLY A 48 9.27 -8.20 6.20
N THR A 49 10.13 -7.19 6.05
CA THR A 49 9.72 -5.78 5.97
C THR A 49 9.65 -5.30 4.53
N PHE A 50 8.68 -4.44 4.25
CA PHE A 50 8.47 -3.91 2.91
C PHE A 50 7.87 -2.52 2.98
N SER A 51 8.02 -1.77 1.89
CA SER A 51 7.42 -0.45 1.75
C SER A 51 6.97 -0.19 0.32
N GLY A 52 6.00 0.71 0.19
CA GLY A 52 5.43 1.13 -1.09
C GLY A 52 4.78 2.49 -0.95
N TYR A 53 4.29 3.04 -2.05
CA TYR A 53 3.55 4.30 -1.98
C TYR A 53 2.43 4.39 -3.01
N HIS A 54 1.51 5.29 -2.71
CA HIS A 54 0.54 5.84 -3.64
C HIS A 54 0.70 7.36 -3.68
N ASP A 55 0.86 7.92 -4.87
CA ASP A 55 0.84 9.36 -5.09
C ASP A 55 -0.61 9.82 -5.19
N VAL A 56 -1.12 10.41 -4.10
CA VAL A 56 -2.49 10.90 -3.98
C VAL A 56 -2.61 12.21 -4.75
N ARG A 57 -3.41 12.23 -5.82
CA ARG A 57 -3.58 13.39 -6.72
C ARG A 57 -4.94 14.05 -6.51
N ALA A 58 -5.01 15.37 -6.73
CA ALA A 58 -6.22 16.15 -6.50
C ALA A 58 -7.37 15.85 -7.48
N ALA A 59 -7.05 15.33 -8.67
CA ALA A 59 -8.01 15.06 -9.74
C ALA A 59 -8.52 13.61 -9.79
N GLU A 60 -8.28 12.81 -8.73
CA GLU A 60 -8.73 11.42 -8.69
C GLU A 60 -10.26 11.29 -8.52
N TRP A 61 -10.78 10.13 -8.92
CA TRP A 61 -12.23 9.86 -8.99
C TRP A 61 -12.98 10.12 -7.68
N TRP A 62 -12.34 9.87 -6.54
CA TRP A 62 -12.91 10.03 -5.21
C TRP A 62 -12.92 11.50 -4.74
N ALA A 63 -12.04 12.35 -5.26
CA ALA A 63 -11.81 13.70 -4.75
C ALA A 63 -13.06 14.60 -4.87
N ARG A 64 -13.84 14.42 -5.95
CA ARG A 64 -15.11 15.14 -6.14
C ARG A 64 -16.20 14.79 -5.11
N GLY A 65 -16.09 13.62 -4.48
CA GLY A 65 -17.08 13.10 -3.54
C GLY A 65 -16.61 13.05 -2.09
N HIS A 66 -15.29 13.15 -1.85
CA HIS A 66 -14.71 12.95 -0.52
C HIS A 66 -13.59 13.95 -0.23
N ILE A 67 -13.90 15.19 0.19
CA ILE A 67 -15.24 15.79 0.35
C ILE A 67 -15.27 17.07 -0.52
N PRO A 68 -16.40 17.43 -1.15
CA PRO A 68 -16.48 18.65 -1.96
C PRO A 68 -15.89 19.88 -1.26
N GLY A 69 -14.94 20.55 -1.91
CA GLY A 69 -14.23 21.74 -1.38
C GLY A 69 -13.06 21.44 -0.43
N ARG A 70 -12.94 20.21 0.08
CA ARG A 70 -11.83 19.75 0.92
C ARG A 70 -11.56 18.26 0.67
N PRO A 71 -10.86 17.90 -0.41
CA PRO A 71 -10.56 16.50 -0.72
C PRO A 71 -9.67 15.89 0.37
N LEU A 72 -10.10 14.75 0.90
CA LEU A 72 -9.38 13.96 1.90
C LEU A 72 -9.26 12.54 1.35
N PHE A 73 -8.05 11.99 1.27
CA PHE A 73 -7.90 10.61 0.80
C PHE A 73 -8.67 9.67 1.74
N PRO A 74 -9.62 8.86 1.23
CA PRO A 74 -10.45 8.03 2.09
C PRO A 74 -9.61 7.01 2.87
N GLY A 75 -9.87 6.87 4.18
CA GLY A 75 -9.15 5.92 5.02
C GLY A 75 -9.27 4.46 4.55
N VAL A 76 -10.40 4.11 3.92
CA VAL A 76 -10.59 2.77 3.32
C VAL A 76 -9.69 2.54 2.10
N LEU A 77 -9.36 3.58 1.34
CA LEU A 77 -8.39 3.47 0.23
C LEU A 77 -6.96 3.38 0.76
N MET A 78 -6.65 3.97 1.92
CA MET A 78 -5.36 3.74 2.59
C MET A 78 -5.17 2.26 2.96
N ILE A 79 -6.23 1.60 3.46
CA ILE A 79 -6.23 0.16 3.74
C ILE A 79 -6.03 -0.62 2.43
N GLU A 80 -6.74 -0.25 1.37
CA GLU A 80 -6.62 -0.93 0.08
C GLU A 80 -5.20 -0.82 -0.51
N VAL A 81 -4.55 0.34 -0.43
CA VAL A 81 -3.13 0.49 -0.83
C VAL A 81 -2.23 -0.47 -0.04
N ALA A 82 -2.44 -0.56 1.29
CA ALA A 82 -1.67 -1.48 2.13
C ALA A 82 -1.95 -2.96 1.79
N ALA A 83 -3.20 -3.31 1.47
CA ALA A 83 -3.59 -4.65 1.06
C ALA A 83 -2.97 -5.04 -0.29
N GLN A 84 -2.96 -4.12 -1.28
CA GLN A 84 -2.31 -4.35 -2.57
C GLN A 84 -0.80 -4.55 -2.44
N LEU A 85 -0.17 -3.75 -1.57
CA LEU A 85 1.24 -3.93 -1.24
C LEU A 85 1.48 -5.32 -0.63
N ALA A 86 0.74 -5.68 0.41
CA ALA A 86 0.85 -7.00 1.05
C ALA A 86 0.59 -8.15 0.06
N SER A 87 -0.39 -8.02 -0.83
CA SER A 87 -0.72 -8.99 -1.88
C SER A 87 0.45 -9.23 -2.83
N PHE A 88 1.08 -8.14 -3.30
CA PHE A 88 2.22 -8.23 -4.20
C PHE A 88 3.38 -9.01 -3.55
N LEU A 89 3.73 -8.68 -2.30
CA LEU A 89 4.76 -9.40 -1.55
C LEU A 89 4.36 -10.86 -1.28
N GLY A 90 3.09 -11.10 -0.95
CA GLY A 90 2.53 -12.44 -0.76
C GLY A 90 2.74 -13.34 -1.97
N HIS A 91 2.51 -12.81 -3.17
CA HIS A 91 2.75 -13.52 -4.43
C HIS A 91 4.23 -13.74 -4.74
N LEU A 92 5.10 -12.80 -4.41
CA LEU A 92 6.55 -13.00 -4.57
C LEU A 92 7.10 -14.11 -3.67
N VAL A 93 6.54 -14.27 -2.46
CA VAL A 93 6.99 -15.27 -1.50
C VAL A 93 6.37 -16.65 -1.76
N ASN A 94 5.08 -16.71 -2.12
CA ASN A 94 4.32 -17.95 -2.15
C ASN A 94 3.93 -18.44 -3.55
N GLY A 95 4.24 -17.67 -4.60
CA GLY A 95 3.82 -17.95 -5.97
C GLY A 95 2.53 -17.23 -6.37
N ARG A 96 2.16 -17.35 -7.64
CA ARG A 96 1.07 -16.59 -8.28
C ARG A 96 -0.19 -17.42 -8.54
N ASP A 97 -0.20 -18.70 -8.16
CA ASP A 97 -1.26 -19.66 -8.52
C ASP A 97 -2.50 -19.61 -7.61
N PHE A 98 -2.72 -18.49 -6.92
CA PHE A 98 -3.87 -18.29 -6.06
C PHE A 98 -4.27 -16.82 -6.04
N PHE A 99 -5.48 -16.52 -5.58
CA PHE A 99 -5.93 -15.14 -5.36
C PHE A 99 -5.72 -14.74 -3.90
N MET A 100 -5.02 -13.62 -3.66
CA MET A 100 -4.88 -13.05 -2.33
C MET A 100 -5.87 -11.90 -2.12
N GLY A 101 -6.98 -12.19 -1.43
CA GLY A 101 -7.96 -11.19 -1.03
C GLY A 101 -7.74 -10.67 0.38
N LEU A 102 -8.11 -9.41 0.63
CA LEU A 102 -8.21 -8.86 1.98
C LEU A 102 -9.40 -9.51 2.70
N THR A 103 -9.15 -10.24 3.78
CA THR A 103 -10.19 -11.00 4.51
C THR A 103 -10.63 -10.35 5.82
N GLY A 104 -9.80 -9.50 6.40
CA GLY A 104 -10.07 -8.82 7.66
C GLY A 104 -9.05 -7.73 7.93
N VAL A 105 -9.43 -6.78 8.76
CA VAL A 105 -8.55 -5.71 9.22
C VAL A 105 -8.83 -5.46 10.70
N ASP A 106 -7.79 -5.55 11.52
CA ASP A 106 -7.88 -5.41 12.97
C ASP A 106 -7.08 -4.19 13.44
N ASP A 107 -7.47 -3.61 14.57
CA ASP A 107 -6.75 -2.53 15.28
C ASP A 107 -6.40 -1.27 14.44
N VAL A 108 -7.21 -0.95 13.44
CA VAL A 108 -6.99 0.25 12.59
C VAL A 108 -7.28 1.54 13.35
N LYS A 109 -6.34 2.49 13.27
CA LYS A 109 -6.51 3.84 13.79
C LYS A 109 -5.92 4.86 12.82
N TYR A 110 -6.71 5.87 12.46
CA TYR A 110 -6.26 7.02 11.69
C TYR A 110 -5.89 8.15 12.66
N ARG A 111 -4.66 8.69 12.54
CA ARG A 111 -4.13 9.72 13.44
C ARG A 111 -3.94 11.09 12.79
N GLY A 112 -4.22 11.18 11.49
CA GLY A 112 -4.09 12.40 10.70
C GLY A 112 -4.86 12.25 9.40
N THR A 113 -5.02 13.37 8.70
CA THR A 113 -5.59 13.41 7.35
C THR A 113 -4.49 13.26 6.31
N VAL A 114 -4.88 12.76 5.13
CA VAL A 114 -4.03 12.69 3.95
C VAL A 114 -4.70 13.55 2.89
N GLU A 115 -4.04 14.63 2.50
CA GLU A 115 -4.57 15.67 1.63
C GLU A 115 -3.77 15.71 0.31
N PRO A 116 -4.44 15.77 -0.85
CA PRO A 116 -3.73 15.88 -2.12
C PRO A 116 -3.15 17.29 -2.34
N PRO A 117 -2.03 17.42 -3.07
CA PRO A 117 -1.17 16.34 -3.53
C PRO A 117 -0.23 15.88 -2.43
N CYS A 118 -0.10 14.57 -2.25
CA CYS A 118 0.91 14.01 -1.35
C CYS A 118 1.32 12.60 -1.76
N ARG A 119 2.51 12.19 -1.33
CA ARG A 119 2.91 10.79 -1.36
C ARG A 119 2.47 10.09 -0.08
N PHE A 120 1.52 9.18 -0.21
CA PHE A 120 1.10 8.31 0.88
C PHE A 120 2.01 7.07 0.92
N VAL A 121 2.94 7.05 1.87
CA VAL A 121 3.89 5.95 2.06
C VAL A 121 3.30 4.91 3.00
N VAL A 122 3.36 3.64 2.59
CA VAL A 122 2.97 2.49 3.40
C VAL A 122 4.22 1.67 3.73
N VAL A 123 4.37 1.33 5.01
CA VAL A 123 5.39 0.41 5.50
C VAL A 123 4.70 -0.77 6.18
N GLY A 124 5.22 -1.97 5.94
CA GLY A 124 4.63 -3.21 6.44
C GLY A 124 5.68 -4.20 6.90
N ARG A 125 5.25 -5.10 7.79
CA ARG A 125 6.02 -6.26 8.24
C ARG A 125 5.12 -7.47 8.17
N ALA A 126 5.56 -8.51 7.48
CA ALA A 126 4.92 -9.81 7.50
C ALA A 126 5.07 -10.41 8.91
N LEU A 127 3.95 -10.83 9.50
CA LEU A 127 3.93 -11.43 10.85
C LEU A 127 3.89 -12.95 10.80
N ASP A 128 3.06 -13.50 9.91
CA ASP A 128 2.90 -14.93 9.74
C ASP A 128 2.47 -15.22 8.29
N ALA A 129 2.94 -16.33 7.74
CA ALA A 129 2.63 -16.80 6.40
C ALA A 129 2.16 -18.25 6.50
N ARG A 130 0.86 -18.44 6.70
CA ARG A 130 0.24 -19.77 6.78
C ARG A 130 -0.40 -20.09 5.44
N LYS A 131 0.02 -21.18 4.82
CA LYS A 131 -0.78 -21.82 3.76
C LYS A 131 -2.04 -22.36 4.42
N ARG A 132 -3.20 -22.00 3.87
CA ARG A 132 -4.46 -22.71 4.19
C ARG A 132 -4.39 -24.13 3.67
#